data_AF-A0A379ZAR2-F1
#
_entry.id   AF-A0A379ZAR2-F1
#
_cell.length_a   1.000
_cell.length_b   1.000
_cell.length_c   1.000
_cell.angle_alpha   90.00
_cell.angle_beta   90.00
_cell.angle_gamma   90.00
#
_symmetry.space_group_name_H-M   'P 1'
#
loop_
_entity.id
_entity.type
_entity.pdbx_description
1 polymer ?
#
loop_
_entity_poly.entity_id
_entity_poly.type
_entity_poly.pdbx_seq_one_letter_code
_entity_poly.pdbx_strand_id
1 'polypeptide(L)'
;MSGYEVNFDGLVGPTHHYAGLSFGNEASTLHQNSVSNPKLAAKQGLLKMKVLADLGFQQGVLPPQERPHLPMLRRLGFSGSDEAVLAQAMRQSPRLLSALSSASCMWTANAATVSPSADSADGKVHFTAANLNNKFHRAIEAETTTAVLRAMFSDDRHFAHHEALPQVALFGDEGAANHNRLGGDYAKRSVQVFVYGRQEFGGETAPARYPARQTREAGEAIARLHQLDEQHTVFVQQNPAVIDQGVFHNDVIAVSNQNVLFHHQQAFYRQQQALDEVRRKMATLDSELVAIEVPTERVSVADAVATYLFNSQILTKPNGKMMIVVPEESRPARRRVALPQRHGRQRRPDR
;
A
#
# COMPACT_ATOMS: atom_id res chain seq x y z
N MET A 1 4.69 -9.56 25.42
CA MET A 1 5.57 -9.79 24.24
C MET A 1 6.02 -8.44 23.71
N SER A 2 7.27 -8.33 23.26
CA SER A 2 7.70 -7.19 22.44
C SER A 2 7.28 -7.44 20.99
N GLY A 3 7.02 -6.38 20.24
CA GLY A 3 6.61 -6.40 18.84
C GLY A 3 7.05 -5.11 18.18
N TYR A 4 7.47 -5.20 16.93
CA TYR A 4 8.06 -4.11 16.16
C TYR A 4 7.59 -4.18 14.71
N GLU A 5 7.61 -3.04 14.03
CA GLU A 5 7.37 -2.96 12.59
C GLU A 5 8.62 -3.41 11.82
N VAL A 6 8.42 -4.21 10.77
CA VAL A 6 9.46 -4.61 9.83
C VAL A 6 9.05 -4.19 8.43
N ASN A 7 9.90 -3.42 7.75
CA ASN A 7 9.68 -3.01 6.38
C ASN A 7 10.14 -4.12 5.43
N PHE A 8 9.28 -4.55 4.51
CA PHE A 8 9.65 -5.49 3.43
C PHE A 8 9.53 -4.81 2.08
N ASP A 9 10.67 -4.43 1.52
CA ASP A 9 10.74 -3.69 0.26
C ASP A 9 10.92 -4.61 -0.94
N GLY A 10 10.35 -4.24 -2.09
CA GLY A 10 10.53 -4.98 -3.34
C GLY A 10 11.87 -4.69 -4.00
N LEU A 11 12.63 -5.74 -4.30
CA LEU A 11 13.79 -5.63 -5.18
C LEU A 11 13.31 -5.44 -6.62
N VAL A 12 13.73 -4.33 -7.25
CA VAL A 12 13.34 -4.00 -8.63
C VAL A 12 13.86 -5.08 -9.60
N GLY A 13 12.94 -5.61 -10.41
CA GLY A 13 13.24 -6.66 -11.39
C GLY A 13 14.01 -6.15 -12.63
N PRO A 14 14.69 -7.06 -13.36
CA PRO A 14 15.53 -6.71 -14.50
C PRO A 14 14.74 -6.17 -15.71
N THR A 15 13.43 -6.44 -15.77
CA THR A 15 12.55 -6.00 -16.84
C THR A 15 11.85 -4.66 -16.56
N HIS A 16 12.30 -3.90 -15.55
CA HIS A 16 11.73 -2.59 -15.23
C HIS A 16 11.70 -1.65 -16.46
N HIS A 17 10.52 -1.18 -16.84
CA HIS A 17 10.31 -0.29 -17.99
C HIS A 17 9.02 0.53 -17.84
N TYR A 18 8.89 1.61 -18.62
CA TYR A 18 7.75 2.52 -18.56
C TYR A 18 6.77 2.27 -19.71
N ALA A 19 5.66 1.59 -19.42
CA ALA A 19 4.70 1.15 -20.43
C ALA A 19 3.32 1.84 -20.41
N GLY A 20 3.04 2.72 -19.44
CA GLY A 20 1.74 3.42 -19.39
C GLY A 20 0.54 2.50 -19.10
N LEU A 21 0.74 1.41 -18.35
CA LEU A 21 -0.25 0.34 -18.19
C LEU A 21 -1.33 0.62 -17.13
N SER A 22 -1.24 1.74 -16.41
CA SER A 22 -2.06 2.03 -15.24
C SER A 22 -2.88 3.30 -15.41
N PHE A 23 -3.99 3.23 -16.15
CA PHE A 23 -4.96 4.35 -16.21
C PHE A 23 -5.43 4.74 -14.80
N GLY A 24 -5.38 6.04 -14.49
CA GLY A 24 -5.55 6.62 -13.14
C GLY A 24 -4.26 6.81 -12.34
N ASN A 25 -3.13 6.27 -12.79
CA ASN A 25 -1.80 6.64 -12.30
C ASN A 25 -1.15 7.59 -13.32
N GLU A 26 -1.15 8.89 -13.01
CA GLU A 26 -0.68 9.92 -13.94
C GLU A 26 0.82 9.80 -14.23
N ALA A 27 1.64 9.44 -13.23
CA ALA A 27 3.07 9.21 -13.42
C ALA A 27 3.34 8.07 -14.40
N SER A 28 2.55 6.99 -14.35
CA SER A 28 2.68 5.88 -15.30
C SER A 28 2.39 6.31 -16.73
N THR A 29 1.36 7.14 -16.94
CA THR A 29 0.95 7.64 -18.26
C THR A 29 1.96 8.64 -18.82
N LEU A 30 2.42 9.58 -17.98
CA LEU A 30 3.33 10.66 -18.37
C LEU A 30 4.68 10.13 -18.87
N HIS A 31 5.22 9.08 -18.25
CA HIS A 31 6.54 8.52 -18.59
C HIS A 31 6.48 7.39 -19.62
N GLN A 32 5.32 7.12 -20.22
CA GLN A 32 5.15 6.03 -21.17
C GLN A 32 6.20 6.09 -22.29
N ASN A 33 6.82 4.94 -22.59
CA ASN A 33 7.89 4.77 -23.58
C ASN A 33 9.21 5.50 -23.28
N SER A 34 9.37 6.08 -22.08
CA SER A 34 10.68 6.59 -21.64
C SER A 34 11.67 5.44 -21.46
N VAL A 35 12.96 5.72 -21.67
CA VAL A 35 14.02 4.74 -21.42
C VAL A 35 14.18 4.54 -19.91
N SER A 36 14.11 3.28 -19.47
CA SER A 36 14.35 2.91 -18.07
C SER A 36 15.79 2.48 -17.82
N ASN A 37 16.19 2.44 -16.55
CA ASN A 37 17.47 1.88 -16.13
C ASN A 37 17.24 0.89 -14.96
N PRO A 38 16.95 -0.39 -15.26
CA PRO A 38 16.63 -1.41 -14.24
C PRO A 38 17.70 -1.52 -13.15
N LYS A 39 18.99 -1.47 -13.53
CA LYS A 39 20.11 -1.55 -12.59
C LYS A 39 20.15 -0.34 -11.65
N LEU A 40 19.91 0.86 -12.16
CA LEU A 40 19.84 2.06 -11.34
C LEU A 40 18.64 2.01 -10.40
N ALA A 41 17.46 1.63 -10.90
CA ALA A 41 16.24 1.51 -10.10
C ALA A 41 16.42 0.51 -8.94
N ALA A 42 17.01 -0.66 -9.21
CA ALA A 42 17.35 -1.64 -8.17
C ALA A 42 18.34 -1.06 -7.13
N LYS A 43 19.38 -0.36 -7.57
CA LYS A 43 20.35 0.27 -6.68
C LYS A 43 19.75 1.38 -5.81
N GLN A 44 18.83 2.18 -6.35
CA GLN A 44 18.13 3.22 -5.59
C GLN A 44 17.28 2.61 -4.48
N GLY A 45 16.51 1.55 -4.79
CA GLY A 45 15.75 0.80 -3.79
C GLY A 45 16.64 0.20 -2.71
N LEU A 46 17.71 -0.50 -3.11
CA LEU A 46 18.68 -1.10 -2.18
C LEU A 46 19.36 -0.07 -1.28
N LEU A 47 19.70 1.11 -1.82
CA LEU A 47 20.27 2.20 -1.02
C LEU A 47 19.29 2.66 0.06
N LYS A 48 18.00 2.84 -0.28
CA LYS A 48 16.97 3.19 0.71
C LYS A 48 16.88 2.13 1.82
N MET A 49 16.74 0.86 1.43
CA MET A 49 16.65 -0.27 2.36
C MET A 49 17.86 -0.28 3.31
N LYS A 50 19.07 -0.13 2.76
CA LYS A 50 20.31 -0.15 3.55
C LYS A 50 20.42 1.04 4.50
N VAL A 51 20.04 2.24 4.05
CA VAL A 51 20.04 3.44 4.91
C VAL A 51 19.08 3.27 6.09
N LEU A 52 17.88 2.73 5.86
CA LEU A 52 16.93 2.48 6.96
C LEU A 52 17.42 1.40 7.91
N ALA A 53 17.99 0.32 7.38
CA ALA A 53 18.62 -0.72 8.19
C ALA A 53 19.77 -0.16 9.05
N ASP A 54 20.63 0.69 8.48
CA ASP A 54 21.75 1.32 9.19
C ASP A 54 21.30 2.32 10.27
N LEU A 55 20.13 2.92 10.09
CA LEU A 55 19.47 3.75 11.10
C LEU A 55 18.77 2.93 12.21
N GLY A 56 18.81 1.59 12.12
CA GLY A 56 18.26 0.68 13.11
C GLY A 56 16.80 0.26 12.90
N PHE A 57 16.21 0.59 11.75
CA PHE A 57 14.87 0.12 11.39
C PHE A 57 14.94 -1.30 10.82
N GLN A 58 14.00 -2.16 11.21
CA GLN A 58 13.98 -3.54 10.74
C GLN A 58 13.60 -3.57 9.25
N GLN A 59 14.41 -4.27 8.46
CA GLN A 59 14.32 -4.26 7.00
C GLN A 59 14.49 -5.68 6.45
N GLY A 60 13.53 -6.11 5.64
CA GLY A 60 13.57 -7.28 4.78
C GLY A 60 13.39 -6.90 3.31
N VAL A 61 13.49 -7.90 2.43
CA VAL A 61 13.41 -7.72 0.97
C VAL A 61 12.53 -8.80 0.37
N LEU A 62 11.61 -8.42 -0.53
CA LEU A 62 10.87 -9.34 -1.39
C LEU A 62 11.56 -9.44 -2.76
N PRO A 63 11.79 -10.64 -3.30
CA PRO A 63 12.42 -10.82 -4.61
C PRO A 63 11.52 -10.33 -5.75
N PRO A 64 12.08 -9.98 -6.92
CA PRO A 64 11.28 -9.79 -8.12
C PRO A 64 10.65 -11.11 -8.57
N GLN A 65 9.61 -11.02 -9.41
CA GLN A 65 8.94 -12.18 -10.00
C GLN A 65 9.49 -12.52 -11.39
N GLU A 66 9.16 -13.73 -11.87
CA GLU A 66 9.48 -14.16 -13.24
C GLU A 66 8.86 -13.20 -14.27
N ARG A 67 9.72 -12.58 -15.08
CA ARG A 67 9.34 -11.68 -16.17
C ARG A 67 10.32 -11.85 -17.34
N PRO A 68 9.86 -11.91 -18.61
CA PRO A 68 8.47 -11.95 -19.07
C PRO A 68 7.69 -13.18 -18.56
N HIS A 69 6.41 -13.02 -18.23
CA HIS A 69 5.60 -14.07 -17.63
C HIS A 69 5.07 -15.07 -18.68
N LEU A 70 5.91 -16.04 -19.04
CA LEU A 70 5.65 -17.04 -20.08
C LEU A 70 4.39 -17.89 -19.84
N PRO A 71 4.07 -18.34 -18.61
CA PRO A 71 2.86 -19.14 -18.39
C PRO A 71 1.58 -18.41 -18.81
N MET A 72 1.53 -17.09 -18.64
CA MET A 72 0.37 -16.28 -19.05
C MET A 72 0.32 -16.08 -20.56
N LEU A 73 1.46 -15.90 -21.23
CA LEU A 73 1.50 -15.92 -22.69
C LEU A 73 0.96 -17.24 -23.24
N ARG A 74 1.36 -18.37 -22.65
CA ARG A 74 0.85 -19.69 -23.06
C ARG A 74 -0.65 -19.82 -22.85
N ARG A 75 -1.16 -19.34 -21.71
CA ARG A 75 -2.60 -19.29 -21.42
C ARG A 75 -3.39 -18.42 -22.41
N LEU A 76 -2.75 -17.43 -23.01
CA LEU A 76 -3.33 -16.56 -24.04
C LEU A 76 -3.14 -17.08 -25.47
N GLY A 77 -2.68 -18.33 -25.64
CA GLY A 77 -2.65 -19.03 -26.92
C GLY A 77 -1.30 -19.06 -27.64
N PHE A 78 -0.24 -18.48 -27.07
CA PHE A 78 1.11 -18.63 -27.62
C PHE A 78 1.68 -20.01 -27.29
N SER A 79 2.33 -20.68 -28.25
CA SER A 79 2.83 -22.06 -28.07
C SER A 79 4.24 -22.27 -28.63
N GLY A 80 4.86 -23.41 -28.33
CA GLY A 80 6.24 -23.74 -28.72
C GLY A 80 7.27 -23.56 -27.59
N SER A 81 8.55 -23.43 -27.93
CA SER A 81 9.60 -23.12 -26.95
C SER A 81 9.41 -21.72 -26.35
N ASP A 82 10.13 -21.40 -25.27
CA ASP A 82 10.04 -20.09 -24.63
C ASP A 82 10.45 -18.96 -25.60
N GLU A 83 11.50 -19.17 -26.39
CA GLU A 83 11.94 -18.24 -27.43
C GLU A 83 10.87 -18.08 -28.52
N ALA A 84 10.23 -19.17 -28.92
CA ALA A 84 9.16 -19.14 -29.91
C ALA A 84 7.94 -18.37 -29.38
N VAL A 85 7.57 -18.56 -28.11
CA VAL A 85 6.48 -17.81 -27.44
C VAL A 85 6.80 -16.33 -27.38
N LEU A 86 8.02 -15.95 -26.96
CA LEU A 86 8.44 -14.54 -26.91
C LEU A 86 8.47 -13.90 -28.29
N ALA A 87 9.00 -14.59 -29.29
CA ALA A 87 9.08 -14.09 -30.66
C ALA A 87 7.68 -13.92 -31.27
N GLN A 88 6.75 -14.83 -30.99
CA GLN A 88 5.35 -14.68 -31.38
C GLN A 88 4.68 -13.50 -30.67
N ALA A 89 4.84 -13.38 -29.35
CA ALA A 89 4.26 -12.28 -28.58
C ALA A 89 4.78 -10.93 -29.07
N MET A 90 6.08 -10.80 -29.34
CA MET A 90 6.68 -9.58 -29.88
C MET A 90 6.13 -9.22 -31.27
N ARG A 91 5.95 -10.20 -32.16
CA ARG A 91 5.42 -9.96 -33.52
C ARG A 91 3.93 -9.66 -33.53
N GLN A 92 3.14 -10.37 -32.74
CA GLN A 92 1.68 -10.34 -32.82
C GLN A 92 1.07 -9.32 -31.84
N SER A 93 1.65 -9.16 -30.64
CA SER A 93 1.12 -8.27 -29.61
C SER A 93 2.23 -7.75 -28.67
N PRO A 94 3.11 -6.84 -29.15
CA PRO A 94 4.21 -6.30 -28.33
C PRO A 94 3.71 -5.56 -27.07
N ARG A 95 2.50 -4.99 -27.12
CA ARG A 95 1.85 -4.39 -25.93
C ARG A 95 1.52 -5.42 -24.86
N LEU A 96 1.07 -6.61 -25.24
CA LEU A 96 0.82 -7.70 -24.30
C LEU A 96 2.12 -8.22 -23.70
N LEU A 97 3.17 -8.37 -24.51
CA LEU A 97 4.50 -8.74 -24.02
C LEU A 97 5.01 -7.73 -22.98
N SER A 98 4.86 -6.44 -23.25
CA SER A 98 5.19 -5.37 -22.29
C SER A 98 4.39 -5.49 -20.99
N ALA A 99 3.08 -5.71 -21.06
CA ALA A 99 2.24 -5.93 -19.89
C ALA A 99 2.71 -7.12 -19.05
N LEU A 100 3.08 -8.23 -19.69
CA LEU A 100 3.57 -9.44 -19.01
C LEU A 100 5.07 -9.37 -18.64
N SER A 101 5.74 -8.26 -18.93
CA SER A 101 7.14 -7.99 -18.57
C SER A 101 7.29 -6.89 -17.53
N SER A 102 6.18 -6.35 -17.00
CA SER A 102 6.21 -5.29 -16.00
C SER A 102 6.92 -5.74 -14.71
N ALA A 103 7.79 -4.89 -14.18
CA ALA A 103 8.42 -5.08 -12.86
C ALA A 103 7.55 -4.55 -11.70
N SER A 104 6.23 -4.51 -11.88
CA SER A 104 5.28 -3.89 -10.94
C SER A 104 5.22 -4.53 -9.56
N CYS A 105 5.65 -5.79 -9.43
CA CYS A 105 5.78 -6.46 -8.14
C CYS A 105 6.78 -5.79 -7.18
N MET A 106 7.60 -4.85 -7.66
CA MET A 106 8.47 -4.04 -6.81
C MET A 106 7.69 -3.13 -5.83
N TRP A 107 6.43 -2.80 -6.15
CA TRP A 107 5.54 -2.04 -5.27
C TRP A 107 4.86 -2.97 -4.26
N THR A 108 5.60 -3.32 -3.21
CA THR A 108 5.21 -4.31 -2.20
C THR A 108 4.12 -3.83 -1.24
N ALA A 109 3.83 -2.53 -1.20
CA ALA A 109 2.64 -2.00 -0.54
C ALA A 109 1.35 -2.65 -1.07
N ASN A 110 1.35 -3.14 -2.31
CA ASN A 110 0.20 -3.85 -2.88
C ASN A 110 0.37 -5.38 -2.87
N ALA A 111 1.44 -5.93 -2.31
CA ALA A 111 1.68 -7.37 -2.36
C ALA A 111 0.60 -8.15 -1.59
N ALA A 112 0.27 -7.67 -0.40
CA ALA A 112 -0.69 -8.31 0.50
C ALA A 112 -1.28 -7.28 1.47
N THR A 113 -2.38 -7.65 2.11
CA THR A 113 -2.73 -7.10 3.41
C THR A 113 -2.11 -7.97 4.51
N VAL A 114 -1.59 -7.36 5.57
CA VAL A 114 -0.98 -8.05 6.72
C VAL A 114 -1.64 -7.58 8.01
N SER A 115 -2.11 -8.52 8.83
CA SER A 115 -2.64 -8.22 10.16
C SER A 115 -1.77 -8.83 11.25
N PRO A 116 -1.20 -8.03 12.16
CA PRO A 116 -0.41 -8.53 13.27
C PRO A 116 -1.20 -9.46 14.22
N SER A 117 -0.48 -10.36 14.90
CA SER A 117 -1.03 -11.28 15.90
C SER A 117 -1.75 -10.61 17.06
N ALA A 118 -1.43 -9.34 17.34
CA ALA A 118 -2.12 -8.59 18.39
C ALA A 118 -3.60 -8.30 18.05
N ASP A 119 -3.98 -8.37 16.77
CA ASP A 119 -5.30 -7.98 16.29
C ASP A 119 -6.17 -9.17 15.86
N SER A 120 -5.58 -10.31 15.50
CA SER A 120 -6.28 -11.54 15.12
C SER A 120 -6.80 -12.30 16.34
N ALA A 121 -7.89 -13.04 16.16
CA ALA A 121 -8.49 -13.84 17.24
C ALA A 121 -7.64 -15.06 17.64
N ASP A 122 -6.89 -15.65 16.71
CA ASP A 122 -6.04 -16.83 16.95
C ASP A 122 -4.59 -16.48 17.37
N GLY A 123 -4.25 -15.19 17.44
CA GLY A 123 -2.92 -14.75 17.84
C GLY A 123 -1.82 -15.01 16.80
N LYS A 124 -2.17 -15.24 15.54
CA LYS A 124 -1.21 -15.37 14.41
C LYS A 124 -1.12 -14.11 13.58
N VAL A 125 -0.03 -13.94 12.85
CA VAL A 125 0.05 -12.90 11.80
C VAL A 125 -0.60 -13.45 10.53
N HIS A 126 -1.60 -12.73 10.00
CA HIS A 126 -2.35 -13.15 8.81
C HIS A 126 -1.84 -12.40 7.58
N PHE A 127 -1.66 -13.14 6.49
CA PHE A 127 -1.32 -12.62 5.16
C PHE A 127 -2.39 -13.02 4.17
N THR A 128 -2.89 -12.06 3.39
CA THR A 128 -3.66 -12.34 2.17
C THR A 128 -3.02 -11.56 1.03
N ALA A 129 -2.50 -12.27 0.03
CA ALA A 129 -1.98 -11.62 -1.18
C ALA A 129 -3.10 -10.87 -1.90
N ALA A 130 -2.82 -9.65 -2.35
CA ALA A 130 -3.82 -8.85 -3.05
C ALA A 130 -4.03 -9.40 -4.47
N ASN A 131 -5.27 -9.43 -4.94
CA ASN A 131 -5.57 -9.97 -6.27
C ASN A 131 -5.18 -9.00 -7.40
N LEU A 132 -5.10 -7.70 -7.11
CA LEU A 132 -4.71 -6.65 -8.06
C LEU A 132 -5.54 -6.68 -9.35
N ASN A 133 -6.80 -7.08 -9.21
CA ASN A 133 -7.68 -7.43 -10.33
C ASN A 133 -7.83 -6.29 -11.34
N ASN A 134 -7.78 -5.03 -10.89
CA ASN A 134 -8.02 -3.88 -11.74
C ASN A 134 -7.03 -3.75 -12.90
N LYS A 135 -5.76 -4.16 -12.70
CA LYS A 135 -4.69 -4.00 -13.69
C LYS A 135 -4.15 -5.36 -14.10
N PHE A 136 -4.38 -5.76 -15.35
CA PHE A 136 -3.98 -7.07 -15.86
C PHE A 136 -2.50 -7.42 -15.61
N HIS A 137 -1.58 -6.48 -15.87
CA HIS A 137 -0.14 -6.67 -15.63
C HIS A 137 0.23 -6.90 -14.15
N ARG A 138 -0.68 -6.54 -13.23
CA ARG A 138 -0.55 -6.75 -11.79
C ARG A 138 -1.34 -7.96 -11.30
N ALA A 139 -2.47 -8.29 -11.92
CA ALA A 139 -3.28 -9.44 -11.55
C ALA A 139 -2.52 -10.78 -11.64
N ILE A 140 -1.47 -10.83 -12.46
CA ILE A 140 -0.55 -11.99 -12.54
C ILE A 140 0.40 -12.13 -11.34
N GLU A 141 0.45 -11.14 -10.44
CA GLU A 141 1.40 -11.12 -9.32
C GLU A 141 0.97 -12.05 -8.17
N ALA A 142 -0.35 -12.23 -7.96
CA ALA A 142 -0.93 -12.80 -6.74
C ALA A 142 -0.43 -14.21 -6.39
N GLU A 143 -0.33 -15.10 -7.39
CA GLU A 143 0.10 -16.48 -7.19
C GLU A 143 1.56 -16.55 -6.71
N THR A 144 2.46 -15.86 -7.41
CA THR A 144 3.88 -15.82 -7.01
C THR A 144 4.07 -15.10 -5.68
N THR A 145 3.34 -14.02 -5.43
CA THR A 145 3.39 -13.31 -4.14
C THR A 145 2.96 -14.21 -2.99
N THR A 146 1.89 -15.00 -3.16
CA THR A 146 1.44 -15.97 -2.16
C THR A 146 2.53 -17.01 -1.86
N ALA A 147 3.17 -17.55 -2.90
CA ALA A 147 4.25 -18.52 -2.73
C ALA A 147 5.48 -17.92 -2.01
N VAL A 148 5.87 -16.70 -2.36
CA VAL A 148 6.99 -15.98 -1.72
C VAL A 148 6.70 -15.71 -0.24
N LEU A 149 5.50 -15.22 0.09
CA LEU A 149 5.12 -14.95 1.49
C LEU A 149 5.11 -16.23 2.32
N ARG A 150 4.54 -17.33 1.80
CA ARG A 150 4.57 -18.65 2.46
C ARG A 150 5.99 -19.16 2.68
N ALA A 151 6.88 -18.97 1.70
CA ALA A 151 8.28 -19.38 1.82
C ALA A 151 9.05 -18.56 2.87
N MET A 152 8.78 -17.25 2.97
CA MET A 152 9.46 -16.36 3.92
C MET A 152 8.92 -16.47 5.35
N PHE A 153 7.62 -16.70 5.51
CA PHE A 153 6.92 -16.79 6.79
C PHE A 153 6.29 -18.17 6.97
N SER A 154 7.14 -19.21 7.02
CA SER A 154 6.72 -20.62 6.87
C SER A 154 6.30 -21.33 8.17
N ASP A 155 6.47 -20.70 9.33
CA ASP A 155 6.09 -21.31 10.61
C ASP A 155 4.59 -21.11 10.88
N ASP A 156 3.79 -22.15 10.59
CA ASP A 156 2.33 -22.15 10.76
C ASP A 156 1.87 -21.95 12.21
N ARG A 157 2.77 -22.02 13.19
CA ARG A 157 2.46 -21.65 14.59
C ARG A 157 2.31 -20.14 14.76
N HIS A 158 2.96 -19.35 13.90
CA HIS A 158 3.02 -17.89 13.99
C HIS A 158 2.32 -17.19 12.81
N PHE A 159 2.24 -17.85 11.66
CA PHE A 159 1.80 -17.24 10.41
C PHE A 159 0.62 -18.01 9.80
N ALA A 160 -0.39 -17.28 9.31
CA ALA A 160 -1.52 -17.83 8.57
C ALA A 160 -1.57 -17.18 7.18
N HIS A 161 -1.66 -18.00 6.14
CA HIS A 161 -1.63 -17.55 4.74
C HIS A 161 -2.93 -17.89 4.01
N HIS A 162 -3.63 -16.87 3.54
CA HIS A 162 -4.86 -17.00 2.77
C HIS A 162 -4.60 -16.85 1.28
N GLU A 163 -5.46 -17.48 0.48
CA GLU A 163 -5.46 -17.24 -0.96
C GLU A 163 -5.92 -15.82 -1.27
N ALA A 164 -5.43 -15.25 -2.38
CA ALA A 164 -5.93 -13.98 -2.87
C ALA A 164 -7.44 -14.07 -3.15
N LEU A 165 -8.14 -12.96 -2.91
CA LEU A 165 -9.59 -12.89 -3.17
C LEU A 165 -9.91 -13.18 -4.65
N PRO A 166 -11.13 -13.66 -4.97
CA PRO A 166 -11.51 -13.99 -6.34
C PRO A 166 -11.20 -12.88 -7.36
N GLN A 167 -10.67 -13.25 -8.52
CA GLN A 167 -10.25 -12.34 -9.59
C GLN A 167 -11.43 -11.73 -10.36
N VAL A 168 -12.25 -10.96 -9.64
CA VAL A 168 -13.42 -10.24 -10.18
C VAL A 168 -13.46 -8.82 -9.63
N ALA A 169 -14.04 -7.89 -10.40
CA ALA A 169 -14.11 -6.50 -10.01
C ALA A 169 -14.84 -6.29 -8.66
N LEU A 170 -15.80 -7.14 -8.31
CA LEU A 170 -16.51 -7.09 -7.03
C LEU A 170 -15.57 -7.24 -5.81
N PHE A 171 -14.48 -8.00 -5.95
CA PHE A 171 -13.49 -8.21 -4.90
C PHE A 171 -12.16 -7.54 -5.25
N GLY A 172 -12.20 -6.39 -5.93
CA GLY A 172 -10.98 -5.64 -6.25
C GLY A 172 -10.20 -5.28 -4.99
N ASP A 173 -8.99 -5.81 -4.88
CA ASP A 173 -8.10 -5.66 -3.73
C ASP A 173 -6.69 -5.25 -4.15
N GLU A 174 -6.20 -4.15 -3.58
CA GLU A 174 -4.87 -3.58 -3.81
C GLU A 174 -3.98 -3.62 -2.56
N GLY A 175 -4.37 -4.39 -1.53
CA GLY A 175 -3.51 -4.73 -0.39
C GLY A 175 -3.23 -3.57 0.56
N ALA A 176 -2.04 -3.60 1.18
CA ALA A 176 -1.66 -2.67 2.24
C ALA A 176 -1.61 -1.18 1.82
N ALA A 177 -1.53 -0.86 0.53
CA ALA A 177 -1.63 0.53 0.04
C ALA A 177 -2.97 1.21 0.39
N ASN A 178 -3.98 0.41 0.71
CA ASN A 178 -5.30 0.85 1.16
C ASN A 178 -5.59 0.45 2.62
N HIS A 179 -4.56 0.08 3.38
CA HIS A 179 -4.69 -0.36 4.76
C HIS A 179 -3.88 0.54 5.68
N ASN A 180 -4.43 0.85 6.85
CA ASN A 180 -3.76 1.60 7.90
C ASN A 180 -3.97 0.87 9.22
N ARG A 181 -3.05 1.07 10.17
CA ARG A 181 -3.14 0.48 11.52
C ARG A 181 -2.82 1.54 12.56
N LEU A 182 -3.83 1.92 13.36
CA LEU A 182 -3.76 3.04 14.28
C LEU A 182 -3.92 2.60 15.74
N GLY A 183 -2.95 2.92 16.59
CA GLY A 183 -2.92 2.50 18.00
C GLY A 183 -1.66 2.95 18.72
N GLY A 184 -1.38 2.38 19.89
CA GLY A 184 -0.17 2.66 20.67
C GLY A 184 1.08 1.91 20.16
N ASP A 185 1.68 1.10 21.04
CA ASP A 185 2.82 0.26 20.70
C ASP A 185 2.44 -0.79 19.65
N TYR A 186 3.34 -1.08 18.68
CA TYR A 186 3.06 -2.04 17.60
C TYR A 186 2.65 -3.44 18.10
N ALA A 187 3.15 -3.85 19.26
CA ALA A 187 2.87 -5.15 19.88
C ALA A 187 1.46 -5.27 20.48
N LYS A 188 0.74 -4.15 20.64
CA LYS A 188 -0.58 -4.10 21.26
C LYS A 188 -1.66 -4.04 20.18
N ARG A 189 -2.86 -4.47 20.57
CA ARG A 189 -4.06 -4.34 19.75
C ARG A 189 -4.20 -2.92 19.23
N SER A 190 -4.59 -2.77 17.97
CA SER A 190 -4.79 -1.49 17.31
C SER A 190 -6.04 -1.52 16.44
N VAL A 191 -6.48 -0.34 15.99
CA VAL A 191 -7.58 -0.21 15.03
C VAL A 191 -7.03 -0.45 13.62
N GLN A 192 -7.56 -1.46 12.93
CA GLN A 192 -7.30 -1.71 11.52
C GLN A 192 -8.26 -0.85 10.68
N VAL A 193 -7.74 -0.10 9.72
CA VAL A 193 -8.53 0.83 8.89
C VAL A 193 -8.35 0.47 7.42
N PHE A 194 -9.40 -0.05 6.82
CA PHE A 194 -9.48 -0.40 5.41
C PHE A 194 -10.09 0.76 4.63
N VAL A 195 -9.35 1.31 3.68
CA VAL A 195 -9.79 2.42 2.84
C VAL A 195 -10.26 1.88 1.49
N TYR A 196 -11.47 2.21 1.04
CA TYR A 196 -12.00 1.71 -0.23
C TYR A 196 -12.45 2.85 -1.14
N GLY A 197 -12.46 2.62 -2.46
CA GLY A 197 -12.88 3.63 -3.43
C GLY A 197 -14.35 3.51 -3.83
N ARG A 198 -14.89 2.28 -3.81
CA ARG A 198 -16.29 1.97 -4.14
C ARG A 198 -16.83 0.81 -3.31
N GLN A 199 -18.15 0.71 -3.26
CA GLN A 199 -18.90 -0.37 -2.62
C GLN A 199 -19.92 -0.85 -3.64
N GLU A 200 -19.91 -2.13 -3.96
CA GLU A 200 -20.80 -2.69 -4.98
C GLU A 200 -22.19 -2.97 -4.41
N PHE A 201 -22.25 -3.47 -3.17
CA PHE A 201 -23.52 -3.76 -2.53
C PHE A 201 -24.04 -2.53 -1.79
N GLY A 202 -24.97 -1.81 -2.42
CA GLY A 202 -25.65 -0.66 -1.80
C GLY A 202 -24.79 0.62 -1.71
N GLY A 203 -23.69 0.70 -2.47
CA GLY A 203 -22.91 1.93 -2.59
C GLY A 203 -23.47 2.86 -3.67
N GLU A 204 -23.55 4.16 -3.36
CA GLU A 204 -24.04 5.18 -4.29
C GLU A 204 -22.94 6.14 -4.76
N THR A 205 -21.80 6.14 -4.08
CA THR A 205 -20.70 7.09 -4.30
C THR A 205 -19.49 6.34 -4.86
N ALA A 206 -18.96 6.82 -5.98
CA ALA A 206 -17.77 6.28 -6.64
C ALA A 206 -17.11 7.39 -7.49
N PRO A 207 -15.82 7.27 -7.84
CA PRO A 207 -15.17 8.18 -8.80
C PRO A 207 -15.80 8.08 -10.19
N ALA A 208 -15.77 9.18 -10.94
CA ALA A 208 -16.41 9.29 -12.26
C ALA A 208 -15.43 9.17 -13.44
N ARG A 209 -14.12 9.41 -13.22
CA ARG A 209 -13.09 9.45 -14.26
C ARG A 209 -12.09 8.30 -14.12
N TYR A 210 -11.49 8.15 -12.94
CA TYR A 210 -10.47 7.13 -12.70
C TYR A 210 -11.05 5.97 -11.87
N PRO A 211 -10.61 4.72 -12.10
CA PRO A 211 -11.25 3.57 -11.47
C PRO A 211 -10.94 3.48 -9.97
N ALA A 212 -11.98 3.25 -9.16
CA ALA A 212 -11.82 2.77 -7.79
C ALA A 212 -11.38 1.30 -7.80
N ARG A 213 -10.10 1.07 -7.51
CA ARG A 213 -9.49 -0.28 -7.57
C ARG A 213 -9.87 -1.14 -6.37
N GLN A 214 -9.92 -0.53 -5.19
CA GLN A 214 -10.32 -1.18 -3.94
C GLN A 214 -11.84 -1.13 -3.74
N THR A 215 -12.41 -2.28 -3.42
CA THR A 215 -13.82 -2.43 -3.02
C THR A 215 -13.95 -2.56 -1.50
N ARG A 216 -15.08 -2.11 -0.95
CA ARG A 216 -15.42 -2.34 0.47
C ARG A 216 -15.50 -3.84 0.76
N GLU A 217 -16.12 -4.58 -0.16
CA GLU A 217 -16.33 -6.02 -0.07
C GLU A 217 -15.01 -6.80 0.05
N ALA A 218 -13.97 -6.36 -0.66
CA ALA A 218 -12.63 -6.90 -0.49
C ALA A 218 -12.10 -6.66 0.94
N GLY A 219 -12.15 -5.43 1.45
CA GLY A 219 -11.71 -5.12 2.81
C GLY A 219 -12.44 -5.95 3.87
N GLU A 220 -13.76 -6.09 3.74
CA GLU A 220 -14.57 -6.90 4.65
C GLU A 220 -14.22 -8.40 4.56
N ALA A 221 -13.94 -8.91 3.35
CA ALA A 221 -13.48 -10.29 3.17
C ALA A 221 -12.12 -10.52 3.81
N ILE A 222 -11.17 -9.60 3.64
CA ILE A 222 -9.86 -9.65 4.32
C ILE A 222 -10.04 -9.63 5.83
N ALA A 223 -10.88 -8.74 6.38
CA ALA A 223 -11.12 -8.68 7.81
C ALA A 223 -11.63 -10.01 8.38
N ARG A 224 -12.51 -10.72 7.65
CA ARG A 224 -12.96 -12.08 8.02
C ARG A 224 -11.84 -13.11 7.95
N LEU A 225 -11.08 -13.16 6.85
CA LEU A 225 -9.93 -14.08 6.69
C LEU A 225 -8.86 -13.86 7.77
N HIS A 226 -8.67 -12.61 8.17
CA HIS A 226 -7.70 -12.20 9.17
C HIS A 226 -8.22 -12.31 10.61
N GLN A 227 -9.46 -12.77 10.79
CA GLN A 227 -10.12 -12.94 12.09
C GLN A 227 -10.07 -11.65 12.93
N LEU A 228 -10.29 -10.51 12.27
CA LEU A 228 -10.26 -9.21 12.92
C LEU A 228 -11.54 -8.95 13.70
N ASP A 229 -11.38 -8.27 14.84
CA ASP A 229 -12.48 -7.82 15.68
C ASP A 229 -13.16 -6.59 15.07
N GLU A 230 -14.48 -6.65 14.89
CA GLU A 230 -15.30 -5.55 14.37
C GLU A 230 -15.24 -4.29 15.23
N GLN A 231 -15.04 -4.44 16.55
CA GLN A 231 -14.90 -3.33 17.48
C GLN A 231 -13.60 -2.55 17.25
N HIS A 232 -12.65 -3.14 16.53
CA HIS A 232 -11.33 -2.59 16.24
C HIS A 232 -11.02 -2.56 14.73
N THR A 233 -12.05 -2.64 13.87
CA THR A 233 -11.90 -2.59 12.41
C THR A 233 -12.79 -1.51 11.80
N VAL A 234 -12.25 -0.60 11.01
CA VAL A 234 -12.99 0.50 10.37
C VAL A 234 -12.90 0.38 8.85
N PHE A 235 -13.99 0.68 8.16
CA PHE A 235 -14.03 0.79 6.70
C PHE A 235 -14.33 2.24 6.32
N VAL A 236 -13.36 2.90 5.68
CA VAL A 236 -13.45 4.32 5.30
C VAL A 236 -13.48 4.44 3.79
N GLN A 237 -14.43 5.20 3.25
CA GLN A 237 -14.42 5.49 1.82
C GLN A 237 -13.43 6.64 1.52
N GLN A 238 -12.53 6.42 0.58
CA GLN A 238 -11.71 7.47 -0.03
C GLN A 238 -12.61 8.50 -0.70
N ASN A 239 -12.26 9.78 -0.64
CA ASN A 239 -12.99 10.80 -1.37
C ASN A 239 -12.91 10.52 -2.89
N PRO A 240 -14.04 10.27 -3.57
CA PRO A 240 -14.04 9.95 -5.00
C PRO A 240 -13.41 11.06 -5.84
N ALA A 241 -13.54 12.32 -5.41
CA ALA A 241 -13.00 13.47 -6.12
C ALA A 241 -11.47 13.49 -6.14
N VAL A 242 -10.78 12.90 -5.15
CA VAL A 242 -9.31 12.81 -5.16
C VAL A 242 -8.84 11.59 -5.97
N ILE A 243 -9.63 10.51 -6.01
CA ILE A 243 -9.36 9.39 -6.91
C ILE A 243 -9.34 9.88 -8.36
N ASP A 244 -10.32 10.71 -8.75
CA ASP A 244 -10.41 11.35 -10.08
C ASP A 244 -9.28 12.35 -10.39
N GLN A 245 -8.46 12.68 -9.40
CA GLN A 245 -7.26 13.51 -9.53
C GLN A 245 -5.95 12.70 -9.48
N GLY A 246 -6.03 11.37 -9.50
CA GLY A 246 -4.86 10.50 -9.56
C GLY A 246 -4.48 9.82 -8.25
N VAL A 247 -5.29 9.94 -7.19
CA VAL A 247 -5.12 9.19 -5.94
C VAL A 247 -5.68 7.77 -6.11
N PHE A 248 -4.96 6.91 -6.82
CA PHE A 248 -5.42 5.56 -7.14
C PHE A 248 -5.33 4.57 -5.95
N HIS A 249 -4.59 4.92 -4.89
CA HIS A 249 -4.46 4.22 -3.61
C HIS A 249 -4.42 5.22 -2.46
N ASN A 250 -4.82 4.80 -1.26
CA ASN A 250 -4.84 5.66 -0.07
C ASN A 250 -3.44 6.17 0.32
N ASP A 251 -2.41 5.34 0.16
CA ASP A 251 -1.01 5.70 0.41
C ASP A 251 -0.47 6.81 -0.51
N VAL A 252 -1.26 7.34 -1.45
CA VAL A 252 -0.93 8.55 -2.24
C VAL A 252 -1.44 9.82 -1.54
N ILE A 253 -2.32 9.72 -0.54
CA ILE A 253 -2.97 10.87 0.10
C ILE A 253 -3.06 10.80 1.64
N ALA A 254 -2.76 9.66 2.24
CA ALA A 254 -2.68 9.47 3.68
C ALA A 254 -1.72 8.33 4.06
N VAL A 255 -1.06 8.46 5.22
CA VAL A 255 -0.22 7.41 5.81
C VAL A 255 -0.35 7.42 7.33
N SER A 256 -0.48 6.23 7.94
CA SER A 256 -0.53 6.03 9.38
C SER A 256 0.77 5.50 9.94
N ASN A 257 1.08 5.86 11.19
CA ASN A 257 2.05 5.13 12.01
C ASN A 257 1.73 5.31 13.50
N GLN A 258 1.61 4.19 14.22
CA GLN A 258 1.13 4.17 15.60
C GLN A 258 -0.15 5.02 15.75
N ASN A 259 -0.13 6.06 16.58
CA ASN A 259 -1.31 6.85 16.86
C ASN A 259 -1.42 8.08 15.93
N VAL A 260 -0.53 8.22 14.94
CA VAL A 260 -0.50 9.34 14.01
C VAL A 260 -1.11 8.94 12.67
N LEU A 261 -1.99 9.79 12.17
CA LEU A 261 -2.47 9.75 10.78
C LEU A 261 -2.07 11.05 10.09
N PHE A 262 -1.14 10.99 9.13
CA PHE A 262 -0.76 12.12 8.29
C PHE A 262 -1.55 12.06 6.99
N HIS A 263 -2.46 13.01 6.76
CA HIS A 263 -3.39 12.95 5.64
C HIS A 263 -3.69 14.33 5.06
N HIS A 264 -4.10 14.36 3.80
CA HIS A 264 -4.64 15.58 3.19
C HIS A 264 -6.07 15.85 3.70
N GLN A 265 -6.48 17.13 3.76
CA GLN A 265 -7.81 17.51 4.24
C GLN A 265 -8.97 16.97 3.37
N GLN A 266 -8.68 16.52 2.16
CA GLN A 266 -9.66 15.95 1.23
C GLN A 266 -9.52 14.43 1.08
N ALA A 267 -8.73 13.75 1.92
CA ALA A 267 -8.45 12.33 1.77
C ALA A 267 -9.74 11.50 1.79
N PHE A 268 -10.58 11.65 2.82
CA PHE A 268 -11.71 10.74 3.03
C PHE A 268 -13.06 11.36 2.66
N TYR A 269 -13.99 10.54 2.13
CA TYR A 269 -15.38 10.94 1.99
C TYR A 269 -16.00 11.06 3.39
N ARG A 270 -16.69 12.18 3.67
CA ARG A 270 -17.19 12.53 5.01
C ARG A 270 -16.11 12.43 6.10
N GLN A 271 -14.93 12.99 5.83
CA GLN A 271 -13.72 12.84 6.65
C GLN A 271 -13.92 12.99 8.16
N GLN A 272 -14.67 13.99 8.61
CA GLN A 272 -14.92 14.17 10.04
C GLN A 272 -15.58 12.92 10.68
N GLN A 273 -16.60 12.36 10.01
CA GLN A 273 -17.28 11.15 10.49
C GLN A 273 -16.35 9.94 10.48
N ALA A 274 -15.53 9.79 9.43
CA ALA A 274 -14.53 8.73 9.35
C ALA A 274 -13.51 8.82 10.49
N LEU A 275 -12.97 10.01 10.75
CA LEU A 275 -12.02 10.25 11.84
C LEU A 275 -12.66 10.06 13.22
N ASP A 276 -13.93 10.43 13.38
CA ASP A 276 -14.65 10.25 14.65
C ASP A 276 -14.91 8.76 14.96
N GLU A 277 -15.19 7.94 13.94
CA GLU A 277 -15.27 6.50 14.11
C GLU A 277 -13.92 5.91 14.56
N VAL A 278 -12.81 6.31 13.90
CA VAL A 278 -11.47 5.87 14.29
C VAL A 278 -11.14 6.31 15.71
N ARG A 279 -11.40 7.58 16.08
CA ARG A 279 -11.20 8.10 17.44
C ARG A 279 -11.95 7.29 18.48
N ARG A 280 -13.23 6.98 18.22
CA ARG A 280 -14.06 6.21 19.14
C ARG A 280 -13.50 4.80 19.37
N LYS A 281 -13.04 4.11 18.33
CA LYS A 281 -12.44 2.77 18.47
C LYS A 281 -11.01 2.80 19.03
N MET A 282 -10.26 3.88 18.82
CA MET A 282 -8.96 4.04 19.49
C MET A 282 -9.11 4.36 20.98
N ALA A 283 -10.16 5.08 21.37
CA ALA A 283 -10.45 5.38 22.76
C ALA A 283 -10.76 4.11 23.60
N THR A 284 -11.33 3.05 23.00
CA THR A 284 -11.50 1.75 23.69
C THR A 284 -10.17 1.02 23.94
N LEU A 285 -9.08 1.49 23.32
CA LEU A 285 -7.72 0.99 23.47
C LEU A 285 -6.82 1.97 24.25
N ASP A 286 -7.41 2.94 24.96
CA ASP A 286 -6.70 4.00 25.68
C ASP A 286 -5.67 4.76 24.81
N SER A 287 -5.97 4.88 23.51
CA SER A 287 -5.09 5.49 22.51
C SER A 287 -5.76 6.71 21.88
N GLU A 288 -5.01 7.81 21.75
CA GLU A 288 -5.51 9.04 21.14
C GLU A 288 -5.03 9.17 19.69
N LEU A 289 -5.95 9.40 18.76
CA LEU A 289 -5.62 9.72 17.37
C LEU A 289 -5.03 11.12 17.24
N VAL A 290 -3.77 11.21 16.80
CA VAL A 290 -3.13 12.44 16.37
C VAL A 290 -3.27 12.56 14.85
N ALA A 291 -4.36 13.19 14.41
CA ALA A 291 -4.59 13.49 13.01
C ALA A 291 -3.82 14.75 12.59
N ILE A 292 -2.80 14.58 11.75
CA ILE A 292 -2.03 15.67 11.13
C ILE A 292 -2.63 15.92 9.76
N GLU A 293 -3.58 16.85 9.71
CA GLU A 293 -4.26 17.26 8.48
C GLU A 293 -3.43 18.30 7.71
N VAL A 294 -3.24 18.08 6.41
CA VAL A 294 -2.62 19.05 5.50
C VAL A 294 -3.71 19.75 4.69
N PRO A 295 -3.88 21.06 4.84
CA PRO A 295 -4.88 21.80 4.09
C PRO A 295 -4.42 22.03 2.64
N THR A 296 -5.39 22.04 1.73
CA THR A 296 -5.27 22.27 0.28
C THR A 296 -4.60 23.60 -0.03
N GLU A 297 -4.78 24.62 0.81
CA GLU A 297 -4.09 25.91 0.66
C GLU A 297 -2.56 25.81 0.82
N ARG A 298 -2.05 24.76 1.48
CA ARG A 298 -0.61 24.52 1.66
C ARG A 298 -0.06 23.52 0.65
N VAL A 299 -0.82 22.45 0.39
CA VAL A 299 -0.49 21.41 -0.58
C VAL A 299 -1.77 21.01 -1.27
N SER A 300 -1.91 21.35 -2.56
CA SER A 300 -3.07 20.93 -3.35
C SER A 300 -3.07 19.41 -3.58
N VAL A 301 -4.20 18.82 -3.98
CA VAL A 301 -4.24 17.39 -4.36
C VAL A 301 -3.31 17.12 -5.54
N ALA A 302 -3.25 18.01 -6.53
CA ALA A 302 -2.34 17.90 -7.66
C ALA A 302 -0.86 17.88 -7.18
N ASP A 303 -0.48 18.76 -6.26
CA ASP A 303 0.86 18.76 -5.66
C ASP A 303 1.11 17.47 -4.88
N ALA A 304 0.12 16.96 -4.13
CA ALA A 304 0.23 15.71 -3.40
C ALA A 304 0.53 14.53 -4.34
N VAL A 305 -0.22 14.42 -5.44
CA VAL A 305 -0.04 13.39 -6.48
C VAL A 305 1.27 13.56 -7.23
N ALA A 306 1.67 14.79 -7.57
CA ALA A 306 2.92 15.04 -8.30
C ALA A 306 4.17 14.77 -7.45
N THR A 307 4.09 14.99 -6.14
CA THR A 307 5.26 14.92 -5.24
C THR A 307 5.33 13.67 -4.39
N TYR A 308 4.26 12.87 -4.34
CA TYR A 308 4.17 11.66 -3.53
C TYR A 308 4.46 11.92 -2.04
N LEU A 309 4.11 13.12 -1.54
CA LEU A 309 4.35 13.50 -0.15
C LEU A 309 3.74 12.53 0.87
N PHE A 310 2.52 12.06 0.60
CA PHE A 310 1.83 11.11 1.48
C PHE A 310 2.23 9.65 1.22
N ASN A 311 2.91 9.37 0.11
CA ASN A 311 3.57 8.08 -0.14
C ASN A 311 4.93 8.01 0.56
N SER A 312 4.94 8.47 1.80
CA SER A 312 6.10 8.51 2.68
C SER A 312 6.04 7.38 3.69
N GLN A 313 7.19 7.00 4.25
CA GLN A 313 7.22 6.13 5.42
C GLN A 313 7.28 7.01 6.67
N ILE A 314 6.39 6.79 7.63
CA ILE A 314 6.50 7.37 8.98
C ILE A 314 7.04 6.29 9.91
N LEU A 315 8.23 6.50 10.46
CA LEU A 315 8.95 5.50 11.24
C LEU A 315 9.17 5.98 12.67
N THR A 316 8.89 5.14 13.67
CA THR A 316 9.14 5.46 15.08
C THR A 316 10.58 5.11 15.50
N LYS A 317 11.33 6.10 15.96
CA LYS A 317 12.69 5.92 16.50
C LYS A 317 12.63 5.36 17.93
N PRO A 318 13.73 4.76 18.45
CA PRO A 318 13.78 4.26 19.83
C PRO A 318 13.47 5.31 20.92
N ASN A 319 13.68 6.59 20.63
CA ASN A 319 13.36 7.70 21.54
C ASN A 319 11.91 8.21 21.43
N GLY A 320 11.04 7.50 20.71
CA GLY A 320 9.63 7.84 20.50
C GLY A 320 9.38 8.98 19.50
N LYS A 321 10.41 9.61 18.93
CA LYS A 321 10.23 10.58 17.84
C LYS A 321 9.98 9.85 16.53
N MET A 322 9.14 10.42 15.67
CA MET A 322 8.92 9.90 14.32
C MET A 322 9.87 10.54 13.30
N MET A 323 10.19 9.79 12.26
CA MET A 323 10.90 10.22 11.06
C MET A 323 9.99 10.05 9.85
N ILE A 324 9.97 11.04 8.96
CA ILE A 324 9.29 10.91 7.67
C ILE A 324 10.35 10.69 6.58
N VAL A 325 10.18 9.62 5.80
CA VAL A 325 11.01 9.29 4.63
C VAL A 325 10.20 9.64 3.41
N VAL A 326 10.70 10.55 2.60
CA VAL A 326 9.99 11.10 1.45
C VAL A 326 10.83 10.97 0.18
N PRO A 327 10.20 10.89 -1.01
CA PRO A 327 10.92 10.96 -2.28
C PRO A 327 11.54 12.35 -2.50
N GLU A 328 12.53 12.47 -3.39
CA GLU A 328 13.23 13.74 -3.64
C GLU A 328 12.29 14.82 -4.21
N GLU A 329 11.32 14.40 -5.01
CA GLU A 329 10.26 15.21 -5.62
C GLU A 329 9.40 15.95 -4.58
N SER A 330 9.35 15.43 -3.34
CA SER A 330 8.64 16.06 -2.23
C SER A 330 9.35 17.28 -1.63
N ARG A 331 10.63 17.51 -1.96
CA ARG A 331 11.44 18.56 -1.32
C ARG A 331 10.78 19.96 -1.38
N PRO A 332 10.11 20.40 -2.47
CA PRO A 332 9.36 21.66 -2.48
C PRO A 332 8.12 21.64 -1.58
N ALA A 333 7.29 20.59 -1.66
CA ALA A 333 6.04 20.48 -0.90
C ALA A 333 6.28 20.32 0.61
N ARG A 334 7.31 19.56 1.00
CA ARG A 334 7.71 19.36 2.41
C ARG A 334 7.93 20.67 3.15
N ARG A 335 8.47 21.70 2.49
CA ARG A 335 8.73 23.02 3.12
C ARG A 335 7.44 23.75 3.51
N ARG A 336 6.31 23.42 2.88
CA ARG A 336 5.00 24.03 3.12
C ARG A 336 4.22 23.36 4.26
N VAL A 337 4.62 22.14 4.65
CA VAL A 337 4.02 21.38 5.75
C VAL A 337 4.78 21.66 7.04
N ALA A 338 4.14 22.39 7.96
CA ALA A 338 4.64 22.54 9.31
C ALA A 338 4.24 21.30 10.12
N LEU A 339 5.12 20.31 10.24
CA LEU A 339 4.91 19.21 11.16
C LEU A 339 5.08 19.72 12.60
N PRO A 340 4.13 19.46 13.51
CA PRO A 340 4.23 19.93 14.88
C PRO A 340 5.49 19.36 15.55
N GLN A 341 6.43 20.22 15.91
CA GLN A 341 7.51 19.82 16.81
C GLN A 341 6.90 19.66 18.20
N ARG A 342 6.76 18.42 18.72
CA ARG A 342 6.40 18.23 20.13
C ARG A 342 7.44 18.91 21.01
N HIS A 343 7.13 20.10 21.52
CA HIS A 343 7.79 20.68 22.69
C HIS A 343 7.22 20.02 23.94
N GLY A 344 7.79 18.87 24.32
CA GLY A 344 7.51 18.26 25.62
C GLY A 344 8.19 19.03 26.74
N ARG A 345 7.59 20.12 27.22
CA ARG A 345 7.70 20.47 28.64
C ARG A 345 6.47 19.89 29.32
N GLN A 346 6.61 18.68 29.87
CA GLN A 346 5.74 18.26 30.96
C GLN A 346 5.95 19.26 32.10
N ARG A 347 4.97 20.14 32.30
CA ARG A 347 4.84 20.86 33.57
C ARG A 347 4.61 19.78 34.64
N ARG A 348 5.56 19.64 35.57
CA ARG A 348 5.26 19.00 36.85
C ARG A 348 4.14 19.82 37.50
N PRO A 349 3.07 19.20 38.02
CA PRO A 349 2.18 19.91 38.90
C PRO A 349 2.94 20.21 40.20
N ASP A 350 2.86 21.47 40.63
CA ASP A 350 3.26 21.86 41.97
C ASP A 350 2.46 21.04 43.00
N ARG A 351 3.16 20.18 43.75
CA ARG A 351 3.10 20.03 45.21
C ARG A 351 3.98 18.88 45.68
#